data_AF-T1DIM2-F1
#
_entry.id   AF-T1DIM2-F1
#
_cell.length_a   1.000
_cell.length_b   1.000
_cell.length_c   1.000
_cell.angle_alpha   90.00
_cell.angle_beta   90.00
_cell.angle_gamma   90.00
#
_symmetry.space_group_name_H-M   'P 1'
#
loop_
_entity.id
_entity.type
_entity.pdbx_description
1 polymer ?
#
loop_
_entity_poly.entity_id
_entity_poly.type
_entity_poly.pdbx_seq_one_letter_code
_entity_poly.pdbx_strand_id
1 'polypeptide(L)' 'MRKAIFDTLFGKFEIANASVLDLFAGTGSLGFEAASRGAAEVDLVDIDRMAANA' A
#
# COMPACT_ATOMS: atom_id res chain seq x y z
N MET A 1 9.28 3.96 12.41
CA MET A 1 8.94 4.92 11.32
C MET A 1 7.77 4.43 10.46
N ARG A 2 7.80 3.19 9.96
CA ARG A 2 6.72 2.60 9.14
C ARG A 2 5.30 2.73 9.75
N LYS A 3 5.13 2.42 11.04
CA LYS A 3 3.84 2.53 11.74
C LYS A 3 3.25 3.94 11.73
N ALA A 4 4.07 4.98 11.84
CA ALA A 4 3.58 6.36 11.89
C ALA A 4 3.00 6.83 10.54
N ILE A 5 3.56 6.37 9.43
CA ILE A 5 3.05 6.65 8.08
C ILE A 5 1.69 5.96 7.90
N PHE A 6 1.59 4.69 8.32
CA PHE A 6 0.33 3.94 8.31
C PHE A 6 -0.76 4.59 9.15
N ASP A 7 -0.48 4.87 10.41
CA ASP A 7 -1.43 5.46 11.34
C ASP A 7 -1.90 6.84 10.85
N THR A 8 -1.02 7.62 10.21
CA THR A 8 -1.35 8.94 9.66
C THR A 8 -2.18 8.85 8.38
N LEU A 9 -1.78 8.02 7.41
CA LEU A 9 -2.50 7.88 6.13
C LEU A 9 -3.86 7.24 6.35
N PHE A 10 -3.91 6.10 7.03
CA PHE A 10 -5.16 5.38 7.27
C PHE A 10 -6.05 6.01 8.34
N GLY A 11 -5.50 6.90 9.17
CA GLY A 11 -6.30 7.73 10.07
C GLY A 11 -6.93 8.95 9.39
N LYS A 12 -6.43 9.35 8.20
CA LYS A 12 -6.90 10.54 7.48
C LYS A 12 -7.76 10.22 6.26
N PHE A 13 -7.61 9.04 5.69
CA PHE A 13 -8.31 8.62 4.48
C PHE A 13 -9.16 7.38 4.76
N GLU A 14 -10.38 7.37 4.23
CA GLU A 14 -11.20 6.16 4.17
C GLU A 14 -10.63 5.25 3.07
N ILE A 15 -10.19 4.06 3.47
CA ILE A 15 -9.55 3.09 2.57
C ILE A 15 -10.56 2.09 2.01
N ALA A 16 -11.70 1.93 2.68
CA ALA A 16 -12.74 1.03 2.21
C ALA A 16 -13.22 1.45 0.81
N ASN A 17 -13.16 0.50 -0.14
CA ASN A 17 -13.46 0.67 -1.56
C ASN A 17 -12.59 1.70 -2.31
N ALA A 18 -11.46 2.13 -1.74
CA ALA A 18 -10.55 3.07 -2.39
C ALA A 18 -9.66 2.38 -3.43
N SER A 19 -9.25 3.14 -4.45
CA SER A 19 -8.16 2.76 -5.36
C SER A 19 -6.83 3.28 -4.80
N VAL A 20 -5.84 2.40 -4.66
CA VAL A 20 -4.55 2.73 -4.04
C VAL A 20 -3.40 2.44 -4.99
N LEU A 21 -2.48 3.41 -5.13
CA LEU A 21 -1.24 3.27 -5.88
C LEU A 21 -0.05 3.37 -4.90
N ASP A 22 0.71 2.30 -4.78
CA ASP A 22 1.93 2.22 -3.98
C ASP A 22 3.17 2.27 -4.90
N LEU A 23 3.88 3.40 -4.86
CA LEU A 23 5.09 3.63 -5.66
C LEU A 23 6.34 3.29 -4.85
N PHE A 24 7.33 2.69 -5.50
CA PHE A 24 8.52 2.13 -4.85
C PHE A 24 8.13 1.09 -3.81
N ALA A 25 7.18 0.23 -4.20
CA ALA A 25 6.48 -0.68 -3.31
C ALA A 25 7.44 -1.61 -2.55
N GLY A 26 8.60 -1.95 -3.12
CA GLY A 26 9.54 -2.92 -2.57
C GLY A 26 8.83 -4.23 -2.28
N THR A 27 8.73 -4.61 -1.00
CA THR A 27 7.99 -5.81 -0.58
C THR A 27 6.46 -5.62 -0.52
N GLY A 28 5.93 -4.49 -0.99
CA GLY A 28 4.48 -4.21 -1.09
C GLY A 28 3.78 -3.95 0.25
N SER A 29 4.52 -3.76 1.35
CA SER A 29 3.89 -3.73 2.69
C SER A 29 2.82 -2.65 2.86
N LEU A 30 2.94 -1.52 2.16
CA LEU A 30 1.96 -0.43 2.27
C LEU A 30 0.68 -0.76 1.50
N GLY A 31 0.80 -1.16 0.24
CA GLY A 31 -0.34 -1.61 -0.55
C GLY A 31 -1.04 -2.84 0.05
N PHE A 32 -0.31 -3.81 0.61
CA PHE A 32 -0.94 -4.97 1.27
C PHE A 32 -1.74 -4.58 2.52
N GLU A 33 -1.26 -3.62 3.29
CA GLU A 33 -2.02 -3.09 4.43
C GLU A 33 -3.23 -2.27 3.97
N ALA A 34 -3.15 -1.59 2.82
CA ALA A 34 -4.32 -0.94 2.24
C ALA A 34 -5.37 -1.96 1.77
N ALA A 35 -4.94 -3.06 1.14
CA ALA A 35 -5.80 -4.16 0.74
C ALA A 35 -6.49 -4.82 1.96
N SER A 36 -5.74 -5.06 3.05
CA SER A 36 -6.30 -5.65 4.28
C SER A 36 -7.39 -4.78 4.94
N ARG A 37 -7.36 -3.47 4.66
CA ARG A 37 -8.34 -2.46 5.11
C ARG A 37 -9.51 -2.26 4.15
N GLY A 38 -9.56 -3.03 3.06
CA GLY A 38 -10.71 -3.07 2.15
C GLY A 38 -10.61 -2.13 0.96
N ALA A 39 -9.41 -1.73 0.54
CA ALA A 39 -9.22 -1.09 -0.76
C ALA A 39 -9.85 -1.95 -1.88
N ALA A 40 -10.53 -1.31 -2.83
CA ALA A 40 -11.15 -1.99 -3.98
C ALA A 40 -10.09 -2.51 -4.95
N GLU A 41 -9.02 -1.75 -5.12
CA GLU A 41 -7.88 -2.11 -5.97
C GLU A 41 -6.59 -1.51 -5.38
N VAL A 42 -5.48 -2.24 -5.59
CA VAL A 42 -4.16 -1.81 -5.15
C VAL A 42 -3.15 -2.10 -6.26
N ASP A 43 -2.57 -1.06 -6.82
CA ASP A 43 -1.47 -1.15 -7.78
C ASP A 43 -0.13 -0.98 -7.05
N LEU A 44 0.73 -2.00 -7.14
CA LEU A 44 2.09 -1.98 -6.62
C LEU A 44 3.06 -1.72 -7.77
N VAL A 45 3.83 -0.63 -7.69
CA VAL A 45 4.79 -0.25 -8.73
C VAL A 45 6.19 -0.16 -8.13
N ASP A 46 7.10 -0.97 -8.65
CA ASP A 46 8.53 -0.87 -8.35
C ASP A 46 9.36 -1.01 -9.64
N ILE A 47 10.54 -0.38 -9.63
CA ILE A 47 11.51 -0.47 -10.73
C ILE A 47 12.38 -1.73 -10.61
N ASP A 48 12.57 -2.23 -9.39
CA ASP A 48 13.27 -3.47 -9.14
C ASP A 48 12.37 -4.66 -9.46
N ARG A 49 12.74 -5.43 -10.49
CA ARG A 49 11.99 -6.63 -10.88
C ARG A 49 11.96 -7.68 -9.79
N MET A 50 12.91 -7.69 -8.86
CA MET A 50 12.90 -8.63 -7.74
C MET A 50 11.75 -8.35 -6.77
N ALA A 51 11.28 -7.10 -6.68
CA ALA A 51 10.15 -6.71 -5.85
C ALA A 51 8.85 -7.44 -6.22
N ALA A 52 8.67 -7.77 -7.50
CA ALA A 52 7.49 -8.50 -7.99
C ALA A 52 7.46 -9.98 -7.58
N ASN A 53 8.57 -10.52 -7.06
CA ASN A 53 8.69 -11.93 -6.65
C ASN A 53 8.64 -12.10 -5.11
N ALA A 54 8.33 -11.03 -4.37
CA ALA A 54 8.30 -11.00 -2.91
C ALA A 54 7.02 -11.63 -2.32
#